data_AF-A0A846TYB1-F1
#
_entry.id   AF-A0A846TYB1-F1
#
_cell.length_a   1.000
_cell.length_b   1.000
_cell.length_c   1.000
_cell.angle_alpha   90.00
_cell.angle_beta   90.00
_cell.angle_gamma   90.00
#
_symmetry.space_group_name_H-M   'P 1'
#
loop_
_entity.id
_entity.type
_entity.pdbx_description
1 polymer ?
#
loop_
_entity_poly.entity_id
_entity_poly.type
_entity_poly.pdbx_seq_one_letter_code
_entity_poly.pdbx_strand_id
1 'polypeptide(L)'
;MPHTHTQPAPGQSRPFHFQTRWQLPASAARVWEVLADVGAWPQWWPGVTNVTVLDSGNVPHGAGTRAQVQVVSPVGYRLRFTIHICDVEHP
;
A
#
# COMPACT_ATOMS: atom_id res chain seq x y z
N MET A 1 7.73 -9.34 17.12
CA MET A 1 7.81 -10.17 15.90
C MET A 1 9.07 -9.76 15.14
N PRO A 2 10.02 -10.67 14.92
CA PRO A 2 11.16 -10.41 14.04
C PRO A 2 10.65 -10.32 12.60
N HIS A 3 11.06 -9.29 11.88
CA HIS A 3 10.80 -9.11 10.45
C HIS A 3 12.15 -9.07 9.74
N THR A 4 12.31 -9.86 8.68
CA THR A 4 13.55 -9.95 7.92
C THR A 4 13.68 -8.73 7.02
N HIS A 5 14.72 -7.92 7.23
CA HIS A 5 15.00 -6.78 6.35
C HIS A 5 15.58 -7.28 5.03
N THR A 6 15.20 -6.66 3.92
CA THR A 6 15.87 -6.89 2.64
C THR A 6 17.35 -6.50 2.78
N GLN A 7 18.27 -7.39 2.39
CA GLN A 7 19.69 -7.03 2.33
C GLN A 7 19.95 -6.14 1.11
N PRO A 8 20.59 -4.96 1.27
CA PRO A 8 20.91 -4.10 0.15
C PRO A 8 22.05 -4.70 -0.69
N ALA A 9 21.96 -4.55 -2.01
CA ALA A 9 23.07 -4.82 -2.93
C ALA A 9 24.13 -3.70 -2.87
N PRO A 10 25.36 -3.91 -3.39
CA PRO A 10 26.37 -2.86 -3.48
C PRO A 10 25.85 -1.61 -4.18
N GLY A 11 26.03 -0.43 -3.57
CA GLY A 11 25.55 0.85 -4.09
C GLY A 11 24.12 1.22 -3.69
N GLN A 12 23.38 0.34 -3.00
CA GLN A 12 22.08 0.68 -2.43
C GLN A 12 22.21 1.25 -1.01
N SER A 13 21.23 2.07 -0.62
CA SER A 13 21.13 2.60 0.74
C SER A 13 20.91 1.47 1.76
N ARG A 14 21.30 1.73 3.02
CA ARG A 14 21.05 0.81 4.14
C ARG A 14 19.55 0.49 4.25
N PRO A 15 19.18 -0.71 4.71
CA PRO A 15 17.77 -1.03 4.91
C PRO A 15 17.20 -0.15 6.02
N PHE A 16 15.95 0.28 5.84
CA PHE A 16 15.18 1.01 6.83
C PHE A 16 13.88 0.27 7.10
N HIS A 17 13.37 0.40 8.32
CA HIS A 17 12.08 -0.18 8.70
C HIS A 17 11.20 0.91 9.33
N PHE A 18 10.08 1.19 8.69
CA PHE A 18 9.07 2.12 9.17
C PHE A 18 7.87 1.33 9.66
N GLN A 19 7.46 1.55 10.91
CA GLN A 19 6.28 0.92 11.48
C GLN A 19 5.29 1.99 11.91
N THR A 20 4.07 1.90 11.39
CA THR A 20 2.93 2.72 11.84
C THR A 20 1.87 1.80 12.43
N ARG A 21 1.27 2.20 13.56
CA ARG A 21 0.19 1.45 14.23
C ARG A 21 -1.00 2.35 14.44
N TRP A 22 -2.18 1.89 14.03
CA TRP A 22 -3.46 2.56 14.27
C TRP A 22 -4.34 1.70 15.17
N GLN A 23 -5.10 2.34 16.06
CA GLN A 23 -6.15 1.71 16.84
C GLN A 23 -7.47 2.36 16.41
N LEU A 24 -8.40 1.54 15.92
CA LEU A 24 -9.65 1.98 15.33
C LEU A 24 -10.82 1.25 16.01
N PRO A 25 -11.96 1.90 16.24
CA PRO A 25 -13.18 1.25 16.72
C PRO A 25 -13.89 0.50 15.58
N ALA A 26 -13.18 -0.42 14.92
CA ALA A 26 -13.67 -1.20 13.78
C ALA A 26 -13.09 -2.62 13.83
N SER A 27 -13.81 -3.60 13.25
CA SER A 27 -13.31 -4.97 13.12
C SER A 27 -12.18 -5.05 12.09
N ALA A 28 -11.30 -6.04 12.24
CA ALA A 28 -10.23 -6.29 11.27
C ALA A 28 -10.78 -6.54 9.86
N ALA A 29 -11.88 -7.31 9.75
CA ALA A 29 -12.58 -7.54 8.49
C ALA A 29 -13.06 -6.25 7.81
N ARG A 30 -13.61 -5.30 8.58
CA ARG A 30 -14.08 -4.03 8.02
C ARG A 30 -12.93 -3.14 7.55
N VAL A 31 -11.83 -3.10 8.30
CA VAL A 31 -10.62 -2.38 7.91
C VAL A 31 -10.01 -3.01 6.66
N TRP A 32 -10.01 -4.34 6.60
CA TRP A 32 -9.52 -5.10 5.45
C TRP A 32 -10.24 -4.73 4.16
N GLU A 33 -11.58 -4.72 4.15
CA GLU A 33 -12.37 -4.34 2.97
C GLU A 33 -11.97 -2.95 2.41
N VAL A 34 -11.74 -1.99 3.30
CA VAL A 34 -11.37 -0.60 2.92
C VAL A 34 -9.95 -0.53 2.38
N LEU A 35 -9.01 -1.27 2.98
CA LEU A 35 -7.61 -1.28 2.54
C LEU A 35 -7.41 -2.07 1.24
N ALA A 36 -8.13 -3.19 1.09
CA ALA A 36 -8.06 -4.07 -0.06
C ALA A 36 -8.57 -3.37 -1.35
N ASP A 37 -9.55 -2.46 -1.23
CA ASP A 37 -10.02 -1.63 -2.34
C ASP A 37 -9.09 -0.45 -2.64
N VAL A 38 -7.96 -0.77 -3.28
CA VAL A 38 -6.95 0.21 -3.72
C VAL A 38 -7.56 1.33 -4.57
N GLY A 39 -8.52 0.99 -5.45
CA GLY A 39 -9.16 1.96 -6.34
C GLY A 39 -9.95 3.04 -5.58
N ALA A 40 -10.50 2.69 -4.42
CA ALA A 40 -11.27 3.61 -3.58
C ALA A 40 -10.42 4.48 -2.64
N TRP A 41 -9.10 4.26 -2.55
CA TRP A 41 -8.23 5.03 -1.63
C TRP A 41 -8.35 6.56 -1.76
N PRO A 42 -8.45 7.18 -2.96
CA PRO A 42 -8.60 8.63 -3.07
C PRO A 42 -9.85 9.20 -2.41
N GLN A 43 -10.86 8.37 -2.14
CA GLN A 43 -12.13 8.81 -1.57
C GLN A 43 -12.03 9.10 -0.07
N TRP A 44 -11.07 8.48 0.63
CA TRP A 44 -10.98 8.56 2.09
C TRP A 44 -9.56 8.83 2.61
N TRP A 45 -8.51 8.63 1.81
CA TRP A 45 -7.13 8.88 2.22
C TRP A 45 -6.61 10.21 1.65
N PRO A 46 -6.52 11.29 2.45
CA PRO A 46 -6.26 12.64 1.94
C PRO A 46 -4.92 12.82 1.21
N GLY A 47 -3.92 11.99 1.52
CA GLY A 47 -2.62 12.02 0.85
C GLY A 47 -2.61 11.35 -0.52
N VAL A 48 -3.60 10.50 -0.83
CA VAL A 48 -3.72 9.78 -2.11
C VAL A 48 -4.63 10.59 -3.03
N THR A 49 -4.06 11.14 -4.08
CA THR A 49 -4.79 12.02 -5.01
C THR A 49 -5.44 11.28 -6.17
N ASN A 50 -4.89 10.13 -6.55
CA ASN A 50 -5.40 9.33 -7.66
C ASN A 50 -4.84 7.90 -7.59
N VAL A 51 -5.65 6.95 -8.04
CA VAL A 51 -5.26 5.56 -8.25
C VAL A 51 -5.75 5.11 -9.62
N THR A 52 -4.87 4.47 -10.37
CA THR A 52 -5.21 3.80 -11.63
C THR A 52 -4.84 2.34 -11.51
N VAL A 53 -5.83 1.45 -11.47
CA VAL A 53 -5.61 -0.01 -11.51
C VAL A 53 -5.10 -0.37 -12.91
N LEU A 54 -3.92 -0.98 -12.96
CA LEU A 54 -3.25 -1.38 -14.19
C LEU A 54 -3.56 -2.85 -14.54
N ASP A 55 -3.66 -3.68 -13.51
CA ASP A 55 -3.99 -5.11 -13.60
C ASP A 55 -4.77 -5.48 -12.33
N SER A 56 -5.92 -6.12 -12.49
CA SER A 56 -6.79 -6.54 -11.39
C SER A 56 -6.41 -7.89 -10.77
N GLY A 57 -5.38 -8.57 -11.29
CA GLY A 57 -5.03 -9.92 -10.85
C GLY A 57 -6.15 -10.94 -11.12
N ASN A 58 -5.96 -12.19 -10.68
CA ASN A 58 -6.95 -13.26 -10.90
C ASN A 58 -8.10 -13.27 -9.88
N VAL A 59 -7.93 -12.56 -8.75
CA VAL A 59 -8.90 -12.51 -7.65
C VAL A 59 -9.09 -11.03 -7.29
N PRO A 60 -10.33 -10.55 -7.10
CA PRO A 60 -10.59 -9.18 -6.68
C PRO A 60 -9.81 -8.85 -5.40
N HIS A 61 -9.05 -7.75 -5.44
CA HIS A 61 -8.19 -7.31 -4.33
C HIS A 61 -7.12 -8.34 -3.91
N GLY A 62 -6.83 -9.30 -4.79
CA GLY A 62 -5.90 -10.39 -4.56
C GLY A 62 -4.48 -10.09 -5.03
N ALA A 63 -3.59 -11.05 -4.75
CA ALA A 63 -2.22 -11.03 -5.26
C ALA A 63 -2.21 -10.95 -6.79
N GLY A 64 -1.21 -10.22 -7.32
CA GLY A 64 -1.10 -9.89 -8.74
C GLY A 64 -1.72 -8.54 -9.12
N THR A 65 -2.57 -7.95 -8.28
CA THR A 65 -3.10 -6.60 -8.52
C THR A 65 -1.96 -5.59 -8.63
N ARG A 66 -1.98 -4.78 -9.68
CA ARG A 66 -1.03 -3.67 -9.88
C ARG A 66 -1.80 -2.37 -10.02
N ALA A 67 -1.35 -1.35 -9.30
CA ALA A 67 -1.96 -0.02 -9.38
C ALA A 67 -0.89 1.06 -9.37
N GLN A 68 -1.11 2.10 -10.18
CA GLN A 68 -0.34 3.33 -10.10
C GLN A 68 -1.03 4.26 -9.11
N VAL A 69 -0.28 4.72 -8.12
CA VAL A 69 -0.76 5.59 -7.04
C VAL A 69 -0.05 6.94 -7.13
N GLN A 70 -0.82 8.01 -7.01
CA GLN A 70 -0.30 9.37 -6.91
C GLN A 70 -0.55 9.92 -5.52
N VAL A 71 0.51 10.31 -4.83
CA VAL A 71 0.43 10.92 -3.49
C VAL A 71 0.98 12.33 -3.49
N VAL A 72 0.43 13.16 -2.62
CA VAL A 72 0.97 14.50 -2.30
C VAL A 72 1.63 14.44 -0.93
N SER A 73 2.86 14.92 -0.83
CA SER A 73 3.52 15.09 0.46
C SER A 73 3.24 16.50 1.00
N PRO A 74 3.17 16.67 2.34
CA PRO A 74 3.04 17.99 2.96
C PRO A 74 4.16 18.98 2.62
N VAL A 75 5.30 18.49 2.14
CA VAL A 75 6.47 19.30 1.75
C VAL A 75 6.46 19.67 0.25
N GLY A 76 5.31 19.55 -0.42
CA GLY A 76 5.06 20.11 -1.76
C GLY A 76 5.37 19.20 -2.95
N TYR A 77 5.82 17.96 -2.71
CA TYR A 77 6.11 17.02 -3.80
C TYR A 77 4.91 16.14 -4.15
N ARG A 78 4.74 15.88 -5.45
CA ARG A 78 3.84 14.84 -5.96
C ARG A 78 4.68 13.61 -6.29
N LEU A 79 4.40 12.50 -5.64
CA LEU A 79 5.05 11.23 -5.94
C LEU A 79 4.08 10.36 -6.73
N ARG A 80 4.61 9.65 -7.72
CA ARG A 80 3.90 8.62 -8.47
C ARG A 80 4.70 7.33 -8.35
N PHE A 81 4.06 6.29 -7.85
CA PHE A 81 4.67 4.97 -7.74
C PHE A 81 3.68 3.89 -8.14
N THR A 82 4.19 2.74 -8.54
CA THR A 82 3.37 1.57 -8.84
C THR A 82 3.48 0.61 -7.68
N ILE A 83 2.34 0.19 -7.13
CA ILE A 83 2.27 -0.88 -6.14
C ILE A 83 1.94 -2.20 -6.85
N HIS A 84 2.54 -3.26 -6.37
CA HIS A 84 2.30 -4.63 -6.82
C HIS A 84 1.93 -5.43 -5.57
N ILE A 85 0.72 -5.96 -5.53
CA ILE A 85 0.28 -6.81 -4.42
C ILE A 85 0.88 -8.20 -4.64
N CYS A 86 1.83 -8.58 -3.79
CA CYS A 86 2.54 -9.86 -3.92
C CYS A 86 1.84 -11.00 -3.17
N ASP A 87 1.17 -10.68 -2.06
CA ASP A 87 0.54 -11.65 -1.18
C ASP A 87 -0.64 -11.02 -0.43
N VAL A 88 -1.63 -11.85 -0.06
CA VAL A 88 -2.89 -11.43 0.54
C VAL A 88 -3.36 -12.52 1.52
N GLU A 89 -3.41 -12.18 2.81
CA GLU A 89 -3.93 -13.03 3.88
C GLU A 89 -5.11 -12.34 4.55
N HIS A 90 -6.28 -12.98 4.51
CA HIS A 90 -7.49 -12.44 5.14
C HIS A 90 -7.42 -12.58 6.67
N PRO A 91 -7.97 -11.60 7.43
CA PRO A 91 -7.97 -11.60 8.89
C PRO A 91 -8.91 -12.63 9.53
#